data_AF-A0A7V4GYE0-F1
#
_entry.id   AF-A0A7V4GYE0-F1
#
_cell.length_a   1.000
_cell.length_b   1.000
_cell.length_c   1.000
_cell.angle_alpha   90.00
_cell.angle_beta   90.00
_cell.angle_gamma   90.00
#
_symmetry.space_group_name_H-M   'P 1'
#
loop_
_entity.id
_entity.type
_entity.pdbx_description
1 polymer ?
#
loop_
_entity_poly.entity_id
_entity_poly.type
_entity_poly.pdbx_seq_one_letter_code
_entity_poly.pdbx_strand_id
1 'polypeptide(L)'
;MHLSVIDILIIVVYLIASIMIGYWVSHRASASIRNYFLGGNQLPWYLLGVSNASGMFDIAGTMLLVYWLSVYGMKSMWIPWLWPVFNQIFLMVYLSSWLRRSNVMTGAEWIKTRFGTGKGANLSHIIVVIFAIVSVIGFLSYGFKGIGKFITAFLPPLVTDAAMLARYPQMNENLYALILMGITTFYVVKGGMFSVVITEVIQYCILTIASIAIGIIAIVKVSPGTINAVIPEGWKSMFFGKTVGLDWTQISAQASAKLHAFNDWIQNDGYYLFGIFFVMVLFKGILLAAAGPAPNYDMQRILSTRNPQEASKMSSLVNVVLNPFRYFMVAGLTVLALTNFDTLYTASITEPDFESILPQVLATYIPVGLL
;
A
#
# COMPACT_ATOMS: atom_id res chain seq x y z
N MET A 1 4.42 -22.91 -14.23
CA MET A 1 5.17 -21.64 -14.12
C MET A 1 4.46 -20.63 -14.99
N HIS A 2 3.94 -19.54 -14.40
CA HIS A 2 3.28 -18.46 -15.15
C HIS A 2 4.26 -17.36 -15.58
N LEU A 3 5.51 -17.40 -15.10
CA LEU A 3 6.56 -16.46 -15.49
C LEU A 3 7.42 -17.04 -16.62
N SER A 4 7.61 -16.24 -17.66
CA SER A 4 8.55 -16.53 -18.72
C SER A 4 9.99 -16.26 -18.27
N VAL A 5 10.96 -16.71 -19.07
CA VAL A 5 12.38 -16.41 -18.85
C VAL A 5 12.65 -14.90 -18.85
N ILE A 6 11.90 -14.13 -19.65
CA ILE A 6 12.06 -12.67 -19.73
C ILE A 6 11.63 -12.02 -18.41
N ASP A 7 10.49 -12.45 -17.83
CA ASP A 7 9.99 -11.93 -16.55
C ASP A 7 10.98 -12.20 -15.42
N ILE A 8 11.48 -13.44 -15.35
CA ILE A 8 12.49 -13.84 -14.38
C ILE A 8 13.76 -13.00 -14.52
N LEU A 9 14.23 -12.76 -15.76
CA LEU A 9 15.40 -11.94 -16.01
C LEU A 9 15.20 -10.51 -15.53
N ILE A 10 14.04 -9.90 -15.79
CA ILE A 10 13.70 -8.54 -15.34
C ILE A 10 13.71 -8.48 -13.81
N ILE A 11 13.08 -9.45 -13.13
CA ILE A 11 13.06 -9.52 -11.66
C ILE A 11 14.47 -9.64 -11.10
N VAL A 12 15.30 -10.53 -11.66
CA VAL A 12 16.69 -10.73 -11.20
C VAL A 12 17.51 -9.46 -11.41
N VAL A 13 17.42 -8.82 -12.59
CA VAL A 13 18.11 -7.56 -12.86
C VAL A 13 17.68 -6.47 -11.88
N TYR A 14 16.39 -6.36 -11.59
CA TYR A 14 15.85 -5.42 -10.61
C TYR A 14 16.38 -5.66 -9.19
N LEU A 15 16.42 -6.92 -8.74
CA LEU A 15 16.94 -7.28 -7.42
C LEU A 15 18.44 -6.97 -7.31
N ILE A 16 19.24 -7.34 -8.32
CA ILE A 16 20.67 -7.04 -8.35
C ILE A 16 20.89 -5.52 -8.38
N ALA A 17 20.16 -4.78 -9.22
CA ALA A 17 20.26 -3.32 -9.28
C ALA A 17 19.94 -2.68 -7.92
N SER A 18 18.91 -3.15 -7.22
CA SER A 18 18.53 -2.65 -5.89
C SER A 18 19.64 -2.88 -4.86
N ILE A 19 20.24 -4.08 -4.85
CA ILE A 19 21.38 -4.41 -3.97
C ILE A 19 22.61 -3.56 -4.31
N MET A 20 22.93 -3.40 -5.60
CA MET A 20 24.07 -2.60 -6.06
C MET A 20 23.92 -1.13 -5.67
N ILE A 21 22.72 -0.56 -5.82
CA ILE A 21 22.42 0.81 -5.39
C ILE A 21 22.59 0.94 -3.88
N GLY A 22 22.03 0.00 -3.10
CA GLY A 22 22.19 0.03 -1.64
C GLY A 22 23.65 -0.05 -1.20
N TYR A 23 24.46 -0.86 -1.89
CA TYR A 23 25.89 -0.93 -1.63
C TYR A 23 26.63 0.34 -2.03
N TRP A 24 26.38 0.87 -3.22
CA TRP A 24 27.02 2.09 -3.72
C TRP A 24 26.78 3.27 -2.77
N VAL A 25 25.55 3.41 -2.29
CA VAL A 25 25.15 4.48 -1.37
C VAL A 25 25.70 4.30 0.05
N SER A 26 25.99 3.07 0.49
CA SER A 26 26.43 2.78 1.87
C SER A 26 27.69 3.54 2.32
N HIS A 27 28.55 3.92 1.36
CA HIS A 27 29.75 4.73 1.62
C HIS A 27 29.42 6.16 2.06
N ARG A 28 28.23 6.68 1.72
CA ARG A 28 27.75 7.99 2.18
C ARG A 28 27.01 7.93 3.52
N ALA A 29 26.35 6.81 3.81
CA ALA A 29 25.56 6.62 5.03
C ALA A 29 26.42 6.41 6.28
N SER A 30 27.61 5.82 6.13
CA SER A 30 28.52 5.44 7.21
C SER A 30 29.25 6.60 7.91
N ALA A 31 29.18 7.82 7.37
CA ALA A 31 29.91 8.96 7.91
C ALA A 31 29.38 9.47 9.27
N SER A 32 28.09 9.30 9.59
CA SER A 32 27.53 9.61 10.92
C SER A 32 26.15 9.01 11.09
N ILE A 33 25.69 8.87 12.35
CA ILE A 33 24.32 8.42 12.64
C ILE A 33 23.26 9.32 12.00
N ARG A 34 23.50 10.63 11.93
CA ARG A 34 22.61 11.58 11.26
C ARG A 34 22.57 11.36 9.75
N ASN A 35 23.70 11.03 9.12
CA ASN A 35 23.75 10.68 7.70
C ASN A 35 23.01 9.37 7.42
N TYR A 36 23.16 8.39 8.30
CA TYR A 36 22.44 7.13 8.20
C TYR A 36 20.91 7.31 8.33
N PHE A 37 20.43 8.02 9.37
CA PHE A 37 19.01 8.14 9.66
C PHE A 37 18.26 9.20 8.85
N LEU A 38 18.93 10.31 8.49
CA LEU A 38 18.29 11.48 7.85
C LEU A 38 18.90 11.87 6.49
N GLY A 39 19.88 11.11 5.98
CA GLY A 39 20.56 11.45 4.72
C GLY A 39 21.30 12.78 4.79
N GLY A 40 21.75 13.19 5.98
CA GLY A 40 22.42 14.46 6.23
C GLY A 40 21.54 15.69 6.00
N ASN A 41 20.21 15.52 5.94
CA ASN A 41 19.26 16.56 5.58
C ASN A 41 19.51 17.17 4.18
N GLN A 42 20.17 16.45 3.26
CA GLN A 42 20.55 17.01 1.95
C GLN A 42 19.66 16.55 0.80
N LEU A 43 18.78 15.57 1.04
CA LEU A 43 17.91 15.03 0.01
C LEU A 43 16.88 16.08 -0.44
N PRO A 44 16.71 16.30 -1.76
CA PRO A 44 15.67 17.17 -2.28
C PRO A 44 14.28 16.72 -1.85
N TRP A 45 13.43 17.69 -1.48
CA TRP A 45 12.06 17.44 -1.00
C TRP A 45 11.21 16.60 -1.96
N TYR A 46 11.40 16.73 -3.27
CA TYR A 46 10.64 15.98 -4.27
C TYR A 46 11.02 14.50 -4.30
N LEU A 47 12.30 14.15 -4.10
CA LEU A 47 12.71 12.74 -3.97
C LEU A 47 12.13 12.14 -2.70
N LEU A 48 12.17 12.87 -1.59
CA LEU A 48 11.56 12.44 -0.33
C LEU A 48 10.04 12.28 -0.46
N GLY A 49 9.36 13.16 -1.19
CA GLY A 49 7.92 13.06 -1.42
C GLY A 49 7.54 11.85 -2.28
N VAL A 50 8.30 11.58 -3.35
CA VAL A 50 8.10 10.38 -4.18
C VAL A 50 8.42 9.11 -3.39
N SER A 51 9.52 9.08 -2.64
CA SER A 51 9.87 7.97 -1.75
C SER A 51 8.76 7.70 -0.74
N ASN A 52 8.19 8.75 -0.13
CA ASN A 52 7.11 8.62 0.82
C ASN A 52 5.81 8.11 0.17
N ALA A 53 5.48 8.58 -1.03
CA ALA A 53 4.36 8.06 -1.81
C ALA A 53 4.58 6.58 -2.19
N SER A 54 5.79 6.21 -2.59
CA SER A 54 6.14 4.82 -2.90
C SER A 54 5.93 3.89 -1.71
N GLY A 55 6.33 4.31 -0.51
CA GLY A 55 6.14 3.54 0.71
C GLY A 55 4.68 3.32 1.09
N MET A 56 3.76 4.12 0.55
CA MET A 56 2.31 3.97 0.70
C MET A 56 1.66 3.12 -0.39
N PHE A 57 2.40 2.76 -1.44
CA PHE A 57 1.93 2.00 -2.58
C PHE A 57 2.46 0.55 -2.50
N ASP A 58 1.76 -0.28 -1.73
CA ASP A 58 2.12 -1.67 -1.50
C ASP A 58 1.10 -2.66 -2.10
N ILE A 59 1.50 -3.92 -2.20
CA ILE A 59 0.67 -4.98 -2.81
C ILE A 59 -0.56 -5.30 -1.97
N ALA A 60 -0.44 -5.36 -0.64
CA ALA A 60 -1.52 -5.78 0.23
C ALA A 60 -2.62 -4.71 0.30
N GLY A 61 -2.24 -3.44 0.43
CA GLY A 61 -3.14 -2.31 0.30
C GLY A 61 -3.78 -2.24 -1.09
N THR A 62 -3.05 -2.59 -2.16
CA THR A 62 -3.63 -2.66 -3.51
C THR A 62 -4.70 -3.74 -3.63
N MET A 63 -4.45 -4.95 -3.13
CA MET A 63 -5.44 -6.03 -3.10
C MET A 63 -6.71 -5.59 -2.35
N LEU A 64 -6.54 -4.93 -1.20
CA LEU A 64 -7.66 -4.41 -0.42
C LEU A 64 -8.45 -3.32 -1.16
N LEU A 65 -7.78 -2.41 -1.86
CA LEU A 65 -8.45 -1.37 -2.66
C LEU A 65 -9.21 -1.97 -3.86
N VAL A 66 -8.65 -2.98 -4.52
CA VAL A 66 -9.33 -3.71 -5.61
C VAL A 66 -10.57 -4.41 -5.08
N TYR A 67 -10.49 -5.03 -3.90
CA TYR A 67 -11.64 -5.62 -3.21
C TYR A 67 -12.72 -4.56 -2.90
N TRP A 68 -12.36 -3.46 -2.24
CA TRP A 68 -13.33 -2.41 -1.90
C TRP A 68 -13.98 -1.80 -3.14
N LEU A 69 -13.21 -1.53 -4.19
CA LEU A 69 -13.76 -1.02 -5.45
C LEU A 69 -14.68 -2.05 -6.11
N SER A 70 -14.34 -3.34 -6.03
CA SER A 70 -15.20 -4.40 -6.57
C SER A 70 -16.55 -4.43 -5.85
N VAL A 71 -16.57 -4.44 -4.51
CA VAL A 71 -17.78 -4.62 -3.69
C VAL A 71 -18.62 -3.33 -3.56
N TYR A 72 -18.00 -2.20 -3.23
CA TYR A 72 -18.72 -0.95 -2.96
C TYR A 72 -18.73 0.01 -4.15
N GLY A 73 -18.13 -0.37 -5.28
CA GLY A 73 -18.00 0.50 -6.44
C GLY A 73 -17.24 1.78 -6.14
N MET A 74 -17.57 2.84 -6.87
CA MET A 74 -16.91 4.14 -6.76
C MET A 74 -17.09 4.80 -5.38
N LYS A 75 -18.02 4.33 -4.55
CA LYS A 75 -18.18 4.78 -3.15
C LYS A 75 -16.99 4.35 -2.28
N SER A 76 -16.28 3.29 -2.65
CA SER A 76 -15.07 2.84 -1.96
C SER A 76 -13.97 3.89 -1.89
N MET A 77 -13.94 4.88 -2.78
CA MET A 77 -12.92 5.95 -2.77
C MET A 77 -12.88 6.75 -1.46
N TRP A 78 -13.99 6.73 -0.72
CA TRP A 78 -14.11 7.38 0.58
C TRP A 78 -13.60 6.51 1.73
N ILE A 79 -13.52 5.18 1.57
CA ILE A 79 -13.09 4.26 2.64
C ILE A 79 -11.64 4.55 3.06
N PRO A 80 -10.69 4.80 2.14
CA PRO A 80 -9.32 5.15 2.53
C PRO A 80 -9.23 6.34 3.47
N TRP A 81 -10.23 7.22 3.52
CA TRP A 81 -10.26 8.35 4.45
C TRP A 81 -10.34 7.93 5.93
N LEU A 82 -10.61 6.65 6.23
CA LEU A 82 -10.48 6.04 7.56
C LEU A 82 -9.04 6.10 8.06
N TRP A 83 -8.09 5.92 7.14
CA TRP A 83 -6.70 6.25 7.33
C TRP A 83 -6.57 7.76 7.23
N PRO A 84 -5.56 8.38 7.84
CA PRO A 84 -5.48 9.83 7.80
C PRO A 84 -5.04 10.26 6.38
N VAL A 85 -5.94 10.21 5.39
CA VAL A 85 -5.74 10.70 4.01
C VAL A 85 -5.52 12.21 4.04
N PHE A 86 -6.22 12.87 4.96
CA PHE A 86 -5.96 14.25 5.32
C PHE A 86 -4.60 14.45 6.00
N ASN A 87 -3.92 13.40 6.50
CA ASN A 87 -2.62 13.54 7.16
C ASN A 87 -1.66 14.36 6.31
N GLN A 88 -1.53 14.03 5.03
CA GLN A 88 -0.59 14.73 4.15
C GLN A 88 -0.96 16.22 3.97
N ILE A 89 -2.25 16.56 4.03
CA ILE A 89 -2.73 17.95 4.00
C ILE A 89 -2.40 18.66 5.33
N PHE A 90 -2.68 18.05 6.48
CA PHE A 90 -2.35 18.61 7.80
C PHE A 90 -0.82 18.73 8.00
N LEU A 91 -0.06 17.74 7.54
CA LEU A 91 1.38 17.74 7.47
C LEU A 91 1.88 18.90 6.60
N MET A 92 1.37 19.03 5.37
CA MET A 92 1.73 20.10 4.45
C MET A 92 1.47 21.49 5.05
N VAL A 93 0.25 21.75 5.52
CA VAL A 93 -0.18 23.09 5.95
C VAL A 93 0.43 23.48 7.30
N TYR A 94 0.62 22.52 8.20
CA TYR A 94 0.96 22.81 9.58
C TYR A 94 2.14 21.97 10.07
N LEU A 95 1.95 20.66 10.29
CA LEU A 95 2.83 19.86 11.14
C LEU A 95 4.25 19.70 10.60
N SER A 96 4.45 19.51 9.29
CA SER A 96 5.77 19.22 8.69
C SER A 96 6.77 20.35 8.93
N SER A 97 6.31 21.60 8.85
CA SER A 97 7.17 22.76 9.10
C SER A 97 7.66 22.80 10.57
N TRP A 98 6.76 22.55 11.54
CA TRP A 98 7.07 22.52 12.96
C TRP A 98 7.95 21.34 13.35
N LEU A 99 7.65 20.17 12.80
CA LEU A 99 8.48 18.97 12.93
C LEU A 99 9.90 19.26 12.50
N ARG A 100 10.06 19.83 11.30
CA ARG A 100 11.41 20.10 10.79
C ARG A 100 12.14 21.16 11.61
N ARG A 101 11.44 22.17 12.16
CA ARG A 101 12.02 23.19 13.06
C ARG A 101 12.58 22.59 14.35
N SER A 102 12.07 21.46 14.82
CA SER A 102 12.59 20.81 16.03
C SER A 102 14.03 20.32 15.88
N ASN A 103 14.48 20.06 14.64
CA ASN A 103 15.83 19.58 14.31
C ASN A 103 16.27 18.31 15.06
N VAL A 104 15.31 17.55 15.58
CA VAL A 104 15.51 16.24 16.23
C VAL A 104 15.67 15.14 15.18
N MET A 105 16.15 13.97 15.61
CA MET A 105 16.34 12.83 14.70
C MET A 105 15.16 11.86 14.68
N THR A 106 14.38 11.78 15.76
CA THR A 106 13.34 10.75 15.91
C THR A 106 12.01 11.31 16.41
N GLY A 107 10.92 10.60 16.12
CA GLY A 107 9.60 10.89 16.70
C GLY A 107 9.57 10.83 18.22
N ALA A 108 10.30 9.89 18.80
CA ALA A 108 10.41 9.78 20.24
C ALA A 108 11.11 11.01 20.86
N GLU A 109 12.17 11.52 20.22
CA GLU A 109 12.86 12.73 20.67
C GLU A 109 11.98 13.99 20.54
N TRP A 110 11.18 14.07 19.47
CA TRP A 110 10.25 15.18 19.24
C TRP A 110 9.24 15.37 20.39
N ILE A 111 8.84 14.31 21.08
CA ILE A 111 7.97 14.37 22.27
C ILE A 111 8.57 15.28 23.34
N LYS A 112 9.90 15.28 23.51
CA LYS A 112 10.58 16.17 24.47
C LYS A 112 10.52 17.63 24.03
N THR A 113 10.57 17.91 22.72
CA THR A 113 10.34 19.26 22.18
C THR A 113 8.92 19.74 22.46
N ARG A 114 7.93 18.84 22.35
CA ARG A 114 6.51 19.19 22.50
C ARG A 114 6.03 19.32 23.95
N PHE A 115 6.52 18.46 24.84
CA PHE A 115 6.04 18.33 26.22
C PHE A 115 7.10 18.68 27.29
N GLY A 116 8.32 19.03 26.87
CA GLY A 116 9.44 19.35 27.77
C GLY A 116 10.18 18.12 28.27
N THR A 117 10.85 18.24 29.42
CA THR A 117 11.72 17.19 30.00
C THR A 117 11.20 16.62 31.32
N GLY A 118 10.00 17.02 31.75
CA GLY A 118 9.39 16.55 32.98
C GLY A 118 8.93 15.08 32.92
N LYS A 119 8.44 14.57 34.06
CA LYS A 119 7.94 13.19 34.19
C LYS A 119 6.88 12.83 33.13
N GLY A 120 5.95 13.76 32.85
CA GLY A 120 4.91 13.57 31.84
C GLY A 120 5.48 13.35 30.44
N ALA A 121 6.46 14.15 30.02
CA ALA A 121 7.13 13.99 28.73
C ALA A 121 7.90 12.67 28.62
N ASN A 122 8.52 12.22 29.72
CA ASN A 122 9.20 10.92 29.74
C ASN A 122 8.22 9.75 29.62
N LEU A 123 7.07 9.80 30.30
CA LEU A 123 6.02 8.79 30.16
C LEU A 123 5.43 8.79 28.74
N SER A 124 5.14 9.96 28.16
CA SER A 124 4.70 10.07 26.77
C SER A 124 5.75 9.50 25.79
N HIS A 125 7.03 9.76 26.03
CA HIS A 125 8.13 9.22 25.23
C HIS A 125 8.13 7.68 25.26
N ILE A 126 8.01 7.09 26.45
CA ILE A 126 7.95 5.63 26.62
C ILE A 126 6.74 5.03 25.88
N ILE A 127 5.55 5.63 26.03
CA ILE A 127 4.33 5.16 25.36
C ILE A 127 4.51 5.19 23.84
N VAL A 128 5.08 6.26 23.30
CA VAL A 128 5.35 6.41 21.86
C VAL A 128 6.33 5.36 21.35
N VAL A 129 7.37 5.04 22.13
CA VAL A 129 8.33 3.98 21.79
C VAL A 129 7.66 2.60 21.79
N ILE A 130 6.89 2.27 22.82
CA ILE A 130 6.14 1.00 22.90
C ILE A 130 5.19 0.87 21.71
N PHE A 131 4.42 1.93 21.43
CA PHE A 131 3.51 1.96 20.30
C PHE A 131 4.23 1.78 18.96
N ALA A 132 5.39 2.41 18.78
CA ALA A 132 6.19 2.24 17.58
C ALA A 132 6.66 0.78 17.39
N ILE A 133 7.11 0.11 18.45
CA ILE A 133 7.54 -1.30 18.40
C ILE A 133 6.36 -2.20 18.01
N VAL A 134 5.22 -2.07 18.70
CA VAL A 134 4.01 -2.85 18.41
C VAL A 134 3.55 -2.62 16.96
N SER A 135 3.53 -1.37 16.52
CA SER A 135 3.12 -0.99 15.16
C SER A 135 4.04 -1.58 14.10
N VAL A 136 5.37 -1.52 14.30
CA VAL A 136 6.35 -2.08 13.36
C VAL A 136 6.16 -3.59 13.23
N ILE A 137 5.96 -4.31 14.33
CA ILE A 137 5.70 -5.76 14.28
C ILE A 137 4.40 -6.05 13.51
N GLY A 138 3.34 -5.27 13.76
CA GLY A 138 2.07 -5.40 13.04
C GLY A 138 2.20 -5.18 11.54
N PHE A 139 2.84 -4.07 11.12
CA PHE A 139 3.04 -3.76 9.71
C PHE A 139 3.98 -4.74 9.00
N LEU A 140 5.06 -5.19 9.68
CA LEU A 140 5.93 -6.22 9.12
C LEU A 140 5.20 -7.55 8.95
N SER A 141 4.35 -7.94 9.91
CA SER A 141 3.55 -9.17 9.83
C SER A 141 2.52 -9.09 8.70
N TYR A 142 1.87 -7.94 8.53
CA TYR A 142 0.96 -7.66 7.42
C TYR A 142 1.67 -7.75 6.06
N GLY A 143 2.80 -7.06 5.91
CA GLY A 143 3.61 -7.12 4.68
C GLY A 143 4.13 -8.53 4.38
N PHE A 144 4.55 -9.27 5.42
CA PHE A 144 5.00 -10.66 5.29
C PHE A 144 3.90 -11.55 4.69
N LYS A 145 2.66 -11.43 5.18
CA LYS A 145 1.52 -12.19 4.63
C LYS A 145 1.16 -11.78 3.21
N GLY A 146 1.09 -10.48 2.94
CA GLY A 146 0.74 -9.97 1.62
C GLY A 146 1.72 -10.39 0.53
N ILE A 147 3.03 -10.26 0.79
CA ILE A 147 4.08 -10.65 -0.16
C ILE A 147 4.07 -12.17 -0.37
N GLY A 148 3.96 -12.95 0.71
CA GLY A 148 3.96 -14.41 0.66
C GLY A 148 2.84 -14.97 -0.21
N LYS A 149 1.59 -14.53 0.02
CA LYS A 149 0.43 -14.93 -0.81
C LYS A 149 0.59 -14.53 -2.27
N PHE A 150 1.05 -13.31 -2.51
CA PHE A 150 1.16 -12.77 -3.86
C PHE A 150 2.16 -13.56 -4.71
N ILE A 151 3.37 -13.78 -4.19
CA ILE A 151 4.46 -14.37 -4.97
C ILE A 151 4.24 -15.87 -5.25
N THR A 152 3.57 -16.60 -4.36
CA THR A 152 3.24 -18.02 -4.57
C THR A 152 2.29 -18.26 -5.74
N ALA A 153 1.59 -17.23 -6.22
CA ALA A 153 0.77 -17.34 -7.42
C ALA A 153 1.61 -17.44 -8.71
N PHE A 154 2.84 -16.92 -8.70
CA PHE A 154 3.69 -16.81 -9.89
C PHE A 154 4.87 -17.78 -9.89
N LEU A 155 5.45 -18.03 -8.71
CA LEU A 155 6.61 -18.90 -8.53
C LEU A 155 6.23 -20.34 -8.18
N PRO A 156 7.02 -21.34 -8.63
CA PRO A 156 6.79 -22.73 -8.26
C PRO A 156 6.91 -22.93 -6.73
N PRO A 157 6.24 -23.92 -6.12
CA PRO A 157 6.43 -24.21 -4.70
C PRO A 157 7.88 -24.62 -4.41
N LEU A 158 8.45 -24.11 -3.31
CA LEU A 158 9.78 -24.48 -2.81
C LEU A 158 9.74 -25.85 -2.10
N VAL A 159 8.62 -26.13 -1.42
CA VAL A 159 8.35 -27.38 -0.72
C VAL A 159 7.12 -28.03 -1.36
N THR A 160 7.29 -29.26 -1.83
CA THR A 160 6.24 -30.06 -2.49
C THR A 160 5.79 -31.28 -1.69
N ASP A 161 6.42 -31.55 -0.55
CA ASP A 161 6.07 -32.70 0.30
C ASP A 161 4.67 -32.54 0.91
N ALA A 162 3.78 -33.49 0.60
CA ALA A 162 2.38 -33.40 0.97
C ALA A 162 2.15 -33.51 2.49
N ALA A 163 2.95 -34.29 3.21
CA ALA A 163 2.82 -34.43 4.65
C ALA A 163 3.21 -33.12 5.37
N MET A 164 4.26 -32.45 4.89
CA MET A 164 4.68 -31.15 5.38
C MET A 164 3.66 -30.05 5.07
N LEU A 165 3.08 -30.04 3.87
CA LEU A 165 2.06 -29.05 3.49
C LEU A 165 0.72 -29.28 4.23
N ALA A 166 0.37 -30.53 4.55
CA ALA A 166 -0.78 -30.83 5.39
C ALA A 166 -0.61 -30.28 6.82
N ARG A 167 0.62 -30.35 7.37
CA ARG A 167 0.93 -29.82 8.70
C ARG A 167 1.13 -28.31 8.71
N TYR A 168 1.68 -27.74 7.63
CA TYR A 168 2.00 -26.33 7.49
C TYR A 168 1.55 -25.78 6.13
N PRO A 169 0.25 -25.46 5.96
CA PRO A 169 -0.33 -25.07 4.67
C PRO A 169 0.34 -23.84 4.04
N GLN A 170 0.77 -22.88 4.87
CA GLN A 170 1.36 -21.61 4.45
C GLN A 170 2.89 -21.65 4.33
N MET A 171 3.51 -22.85 4.31
CA MET A 171 4.96 -22.99 4.31
C MET A 171 5.61 -22.25 3.13
N ASN A 172 5.10 -22.45 1.92
CA ASN A 172 5.63 -21.81 0.71
C ASN A 172 5.49 -20.28 0.77
N GLU A 173 4.33 -19.76 1.17
CA GLU A 173 4.09 -18.33 1.34
C GLU A 173 5.09 -17.71 2.33
N ASN A 174 5.26 -18.35 3.50
CA ASN A 174 6.13 -17.87 4.54
C ASN A 174 7.62 -17.92 4.13
N LEU A 175 8.04 -18.97 3.41
CA LEU A 175 9.43 -19.09 2.92
C LEU A 175 9.76 -18.01 1.89
N TYR A 176 8.88 -17.77 0.92
CA TYR A 176 9.09 -16.71 -0.06
C TYR A 176 9.10 -15.32 0.59
N ALA A 177 8.18 -15.05 1.51
CA ALA A 177 8.17 -13.81 2.27
C ALA A 177 9.48 -13.61 3.04
N LEU A 178 10.00 -14.67 3.68
CA LEU A 178 11.28 -14.64 4.39
C LEU A 178 12.46 -14.32 3.47
N ILE A 179 12.53 -14.94 2.29
CA ILE A 179 13.60 -14.68 1.30
C ILE A 179 13.56 -13.22 0.84
N LEU A 180 12.39 -12.74 0.40
CA LEU A 180 12.25 -11.39 -0.14
C LEU A 180 12.47 -10.32 0.93
N MET A 181 11.93 -10.50 2.14
CA MET A 181 12.19 -9.59 3.26
C MET A 181 13.65 -9.64 3.71
N GLY A 182 14.30 -10.81 3.64
CA GLY A 182 15.73 -10.95 3.89
C GLY A 182 16.57 -10.11 2.93
N ILE A 183 16.32 -10.25 1.61
CA ILE A 183 16.97 -9.43 0.57
C ILE A 183 16.75 -7.94 0.84
N THR A 184 15.52 -7.55 1.14
CA THR A 184 15.18 -6.16 1.47
C THR A 184 15.93 -5.65 2.69
N THR A 185 16.02 -6.46 3.74
CA THR A 185 16.76 -6.12 4.96
C THR A 185 18.23 -5.84 4.65
N PHE A 186 18.88 -6.64 3.80
CA PHE A 186 20.29 -6.46 3.47
C PHE A 186 20.59 -5.10 2.83
N TYR A 187 19.81 -4.69 1.81
CA TYR A 187 20.11 -3.41 1.14
C TYR A 187 19.66 -2.19 1.98
N VAL A 188 18.58 -2.31 2.75
CA VAL A 188 18.08 -1.21 3.61
C VAL A 188 19.04 -0.94 4.78
N VAL A 189 19.46 -1.97 5.50
CA VAL A 189 20.32 -1.83 6.69
C VAL A 189 21.71 -1.29 6.30
N LYS A 190 22.23 -1.65 5.13
CA LYS A 190 23.55 -1.18 4.69
C LYS A 190 23.53 0.26 4.17
N GLY A 191 22.44 0.66 3.52
CA GLY A 191 22.38 1.90 2.75
C GLY A 191 21.81 3.12 3.47
N GLY A 192 21.07 2.96 4.56
CA GLY A 192 20.44 4.07 5.31
C GLY A 192 19.43 4.88 4.49
N MET A 193 19.06 6.08 4.97
CA MET A 193 18.00 6.91 4.39
C MET A 193 18.22 7.25 2.91
N PHE A 194 19.46 7.54 2.50
CA PHE A 194 19.75 7.86 1.10
C PHE A 194 19.46 6.66 0.19
N SER A 195 19.84 5.45 0.61
CA SER A 195 19.59 4.26 -0.19
C SER A 195 18.11 4.01 -0.32
N VAL A 196 17.39 4.04 0.80
CA VAL A 196 15.94 3.81 0.87
C VAL A 196 15.23 4.76 -0.10
N VAL A 197 15.53 6.06 -0.04
CA VAL A 197 14.87 7.07 -0.88
C VAL A 197 15.15 6.84 -2.36
N ILE A 198 16.39 6.55 -2.75
CA ILE A 198 16.73 6.30 -4.16
C ILE A 198 16.09 5.01 -4.67
N THR A 199 16.14 3.93 -3.88
CA THR A 199 15.49 2.67 -4.27
C THR A 199 13.97 2.83 -4.38
N GLU A 200 13.34 3.56 -3.47
CA GLU A 200 11.89 3.82 -3.50
C GLU A 200 11.49 4.69 -4.71
N VAL A 201 12.31 5.67 -5.10
CA VAL A 201 12.04 6.46 -6.32
C VAL A 201 12.07 5.59 -7.57
N ILE A 202 13.04 4.68 -7.69
CA ILE A 202 13.13 3.74 -8.82
C ILE A 202 11.95 2.78 -8.82
N GLN A 203 11.61 2.21 -7.65
CA GLN A 203 10.44 1.34 -7.47
C GLN A 203 9.16 2.04 -7.88
N TYR A 204 8.99 3.30 -7.48
CA TYR A 204 7.84 4.10 -7.86
C TYR A 204 7.75 4.33 -9.37
N CYS A 205 8.88 4.59 -10.06
CA CYS A 205 8.90 4.71 -11.52
C CYS A 205 8.42 3.41 -12.19
N ILE A 206 8.90 2.26 -11.72
CA ILE A 206 8.49 0.94 -12.21
C ILE A 206 6.98 0.73 -11.97
N LEU A 207 6.51 1.00 -10.74
CA LEU A 207 5.10 0.89 -10.38
C LEU A 207 4.21 1.82 -11.19
N THR A 208 4.70 3.02 -11.54
CA THR A 208 3.98 3.98 -12.38
C THR A 208 3.78 3.42 -13.78
N ILE A 209 4.82 2.86 -14.39
CA ILE A 209 4.75 2.23 -15.71
C ILE A 209 3.79 1.04 -15.67
N ALA A 210 3.91 0.17 -14.67
CA ALA A 210 3.02 -0.98 -14.48
C ALA A 210 1.55 -0.54 -14.31
N SER A 211 1.31 0.48 -13.49
CA SER A 211 -0.03 1.04 -13.25
C SER A 211 -0.69 1.55 -14.52
N ILE A 212 0.06 2.31 -15.33
CA ILE A 212 -0.43 2.83 -16.61
C ILE A 212 -0.72 1.68 -17.57
N ALA A 213 0.20 0.71 -17.69
CA ALA A 213 0.03 -0.41 -18.59
C ALA A 213 -1.19 -1.28 -18.22
N ILE A 214 -1.39 -1.59 -16.93
CA ILE A 214 -2.55 -2.34 -16.45
C ILE A 214 -3.86 -1.62 -16.76
N GLY A 215 -3.94 -0.32 -16.51
CA GLY A 215 -5.13 0.47 -16.82
C GLY A 215 -5.42 0.53 -18.33
N ILE A 216 -4.39 0.65 -19.17
CA ILE A 216 -4.54 0.59 -20.64
C ILE A 216 -5.02 -0.80 -21.08
N ILE A 217 -4.46 -1.87 -20.52
CA ILE A 217 -4.88 -3.25 -20.82
C ILE A 217 -6.38 -3.41 -20.50
N ALA A 218 -6.84 -2.93 -19.36
CA ALA A 218 -8.26 -2.97 -19.00
C ALA A 218 -9.15 -2.21 -20.01
N ILE A 219 -8.74 -1.00 -20.42
CA ILE A 219 -9.46 -0.19 -21.42
C ILE A 219 -9.56 -0.91 -22.78
N VAL A 220 -8.50 -1.59 -23.20
CA VAL A 220 -8.46 -2.29 -24.49
C VAL A 220 -9.23 -3.62 -24.44
N LYS A 221 -9.17 -4.34 -23.32
CA LYS A 221 -9.75 -5.68 -23.18
C LYS A 221 -11.23 -5.67 -22.82
N VAL A 222 -11.72 -4.63 -22.13
CA VAL A 222 -13.07 -4.61 -21.57
C VAL A 222 -13.88 -3.48 -22.18
N SER A 223 -14.96 -3.84 -22.88
CA SER A 223 -15.89 -2.85 -23.43
C SER A 223 -16.76 -2.23 -22.33
N PRO A 224 -17.25 -0.98 -22.52
CA PRO A 224 -18.20 -0.35 -21.59
C PRO A 224 -19.49 -1.17 -21.38
N GLY A 225 -19.94 -1.89 -22.42
CA GLY A 225 -21.13 -2.77 -22.32
C GLY A 225 -20.87 -3.98 -21.43
N THR A 226 -19.69 -4.59 -21.53
CA THR A 226 -19.30 -5.76 -20.72
C THR A 226 -19.28 -5.43 -19.23
N ILE A 227 -18.68 -4.29 -18.85
CA ILE A 227 -18.65 -3.89 -17.44
C ILE A 227 -20.05 -3.52 -16.93
N ASN A 228 -20.88 -2.84 -17.74
CA ASN A 228 -22.25 -2.50 -17.35
C ASN A 228 -23.14 -3.73 -17.13
N ALA A 229 -22.84 -4.85 -17.78
CA ALA A 229 -23.59 -6.09 -17.61
C ALA A 229 -23.31 -6.77 -16.26
N VAL A 230 -22.16 -6.52 -15.63
CA VAL A 230 -21.73 -7.25 -14.43
C VAL A 230 -21.78 -6.43 -13.14
N ILE A 231 -22.15 -5.14 -13.22
CA ILE A 231 -22.23 -4.25 -12.07
C ILE A 231 -23.68 -3.86 -11.76
N PRO A 232 -24.03 -3.64 -10.49
CA PRO A 232 -25.35 -3.12 -10.13
C PRO A 232 -25.50 -1.63 -10.46
N GLU A 233 -26.76 -1.17 -10.50
CA GLU A 233 -27.07 0.25 -10.66
C GLU A 233 -26.40 1.07 -9.54
N GLY A 234 -25.86 2.24 -9.89
CA GLY A 234 -25.19 3.12 -8.93
C GLY A 234 -23.76 2.70 -8.53
N TRP A 235 -23.20 1.60 -9.07
CA TRP A 235 -21.80 1.18 -8.82
C TRP A 235 -20.79 2.27 -9.24
N LYS A 236 -21.07 2.98 -10.33
CA LYS A 236 -20.23 4.09 -10.82
C LYS A 236 -20.44 5.40 -10.06
N SER A 237 -21.46 5.50 -9.21
CA SER A 237 -21.72 6.72 -8.45
C SER A 237 -20.71 6.85 -7.31
N MET A 238 -20.08 8.02 -7.21
CA MET A 238 -19.20 8.34 -6.09
C MET A 238 -19.99 8.66 -4.81
N PHE A 239 -21.23 9.16 -4.93
CA PHE A 239 -22.02 9.61 -3.78
C PHE A 239 -22.91 8.49 -3.24
N PHE A 240 -23.16 8.55 -1.93
CA PHE A 240 -23.88 7.55 -1.16
C PHE A 240 -24.95 8.23 -0.29
N GLY A 241 -25.95 7.44 0.11
CA GLY A 241 -27.01 7.88 1.01
C GLY A 241 -26.74 7.45 2.45
N LYS A 242 -27.80 7.09 3.18
CA LYS A 242 -27.68 6.45 4.50
C LYS A 242 -26.96 5.11 4.40
N THR A 243 -27.24 4.36 3.33
CA THR A 243 -26.63 3.07 3.02
C THR A 243 -25.72 3.17 1.79
N VAL A 244 -24.96 2.10 1.51
CA VAL A 244 -24.17 1.96 0.27
C VAL A 244 -25.06 2.07 -0.98
N GLY A 245 -26.32 1.62 -0.90
CA GLY A 245 -27.28 1.69 -2.01
C GLY A 245 -26.85 0.91 -3.25
N LEU A 246 -26.18 -0.23 -3.05
CA LEU A 246 -25.87 -1.19 -4.10
C LEU A 246 -26.58 -2.50 -3.78
N ASP A 247 -27.12 -3.14 -4.81
CA ASP A 247 -27.80 -4.43 -4.70
C ASP A 247 -27.20 -5.40 -5.72
N TRP A 248 -26.38 -6.33 -5.24
CA TRP A 248 -25.76 -7.36 -6.08
C TRP A 248 -26.70 -8.52 -6.41
N THR A 249 -27.90 -8.59 -5.84
CA THR A 249 -28.87 -9.66 -6.14
C THR A 249 -29.55 -9.47 -7.50
N GLN A 250 -29.66 -8.23 -7.97
CA GLN A 250 -30.34 -7.84 -9.21
C GLN A 250 -29.39 -7.64 -10.40
N ILE A 251 -28.18 -8.17 -10.34
CA ILE A 251 -27.23 -8.11 -11.47
C ILE A 251 -27.72 -8.97 -12.65
N SER A 252 -27.25 -8.65 -13.86
CA SER A 252 -27.62 -9.38 -15.08
C SER A 252 -27.36 -10.88 -14.94
N ALA A 253 -28.19 -11.71 -15.60
CA ALA A 253 -27.93 -13.14 -15.73
C ALA A 253 -26.61 -13.48 -16.44
N GLN A 254 -25.97 -12.50 -17.09
CA GLN A 254 -24.64 -12.61 -17.71
C GLN A 254 -23.50 -12.46 -16.68
N ALA A 255 -23.79 -11.95 -15.49
CA ALA A 255 -22.82 -11.81 -14.42
C ALA A 255 -22.59 -13.15 -13.72
N SER A 256 -21.38 -13.34 -13.21
CA SER A 256 -21.04 -14.51 -12.39
C SER A 256 -22.01 -14.62 -11.21
N ALA A 257 -22.59 -15.80 -11.00
CA ALA A 257 -23.48 -16.05 -9.87
C ALA A 257 -22.77 -15.83 -8.52
N LYS A 258 -21.44 -15.97 -8.48
CA LYS A 258 -20.64 -15.70 -7.28
C LYS A 258 -20.64 -14.23 -6.87
N LEU A 259 -20.92 -13.31 -7.80
CA LEU A 259 -20.98 -11.87 -7.50
C LEU A 259 -22.18 -11.51 -6.62
N HIS A 260 -23.24 -12.33 -6.61
CA HIS A 260 -24.38 -12.13 -5.70
C HIS A 260 -23.95 -12.17 -4.21
N ALA A 261 -22.90 -12.93 -3.87
CA ALA A 261 -22.37 -13.02 -2.51
C ALA A 261 -21.80 -11.67 -2.00
N PHE A 262 -21.52 -10.71 -2.89
CA PHE A 262 -21.08 -9.37 -2.49
C PHE A 262 -22.18 -8.66 -1.69
N ASN A 263 -23.46 -8.99 -1.93
CA ASN A 263 -24.56 -8.46 -1.14
C ASN A 263 -24.48 -8.91 0.32
N ASP A 264 -24.21 -10.19 0.55
CA ASP A 264 -24.09 -10.75 1.90
C ASP A 264 -22.92 -10.12 2.67
N TRP A 265 -21.82 -9.79 1.99
CA TRP A 265 -20.72 -9.09 2.66
C TRP A 265 -21.10 -7.67 3.02
N ILE A 266 -21.69 -6.89 2.11
CA ILE A 266 -22.13 -5.54 2.43
C ILE A 266 -22.98 -5.54 3.71
N GLN A 267 -23.84 -6.53 3.89
CA GLN A 267 -24.66 -6.66 5.10
C GLN A 267 -23.86 -7.02 6.37
N ASN A 268 -22.81 -7.84 6.24
CA ASN A 268 -22.08 -8.42 7.37
C ASN A 268 -20.77 -7.69 7.73
N ASP A 269 -20.17 -6.94 6.80
CA ASP A 269 -18.85 -6.31 6.95
C ASP A 269 -18.88 -4.93 7.65
N GLY A 270 -20.09 -4.44 7.96
CA GLY A 270 -20.31 -3.18 8.67
C GLY A 270 -20.30 -1.93 7.79
N TYR A 271 -20.06 -2.04 6.49
CA TYR A 271 -20.10 -0.89 5.57
C TYR A 271 -21.49 -0.60 5.01
N TYR A 272 -22.50 -1.47 5.21
CA TYR A 272 -23.88 -1.23 4.76
C TYR A 272 -24.39 0.18 5.10
N LEU A 273 -24.22 0.63 6.35
CA LEU A 273 -24.60 1.96 6.84
C LEU A 273 -23.53 3.02 6.51
N PHE A 274 -23.19 3.11 5.22
CA PHE A 274 -22.06 3.90 4.72
C PHE A 274 -22.10 5.38 5.14
N GLY A 275 -23.29 5.98 5.26
CA GLY A 275 -23.42 7.38 5.69
C GLY A 275 -22.90 7.61 7.11
N ILE A 276 -23.27 6.72 8.05
CA ILE A 276 -22.79 6.79 9.45
C ILE A 276 -21.29 6.48 9.49
N PHE A 277 -20.86 5.46 8.77
CA PHE A 277 -19.45 5.11 8.62
C PHE A 277 -18.63 6.33 8.15
N PHE A 278 -19.08 7.02 7.10
CA PHE A 278 -18.37 8.17 6.55
C PHE A 278 -18.29 9.35 7.52
N VAL A 279 -19.36 9.66 8.25
CA VAL A 279 -19.34 10.69 9.29
C VAL A 279 -18.29 10.33 10.35
N MET A 280 -18.29 9.09 10.84
CA MET A 280 -17.31 8.62 11.82
C MET A 280 -15.87 8.72 11.30
N VAL A 281 -15.65 8.34 10.03
CA VAL A 281 -14.36 8.48 9.34
C VAL A 281 -13.89 9.92 9.31
N LEU A 282 -14.76 10.86 8.95
CA LEU A 282 -14.42 12.28 8.89
C LEU A 282 -14.05 12.84 10.26
N PHE A 283 -14.86 12.55 11.28
CA PHE A 283 -14.59 12.98 12.66
C PHE A 283 -13.28 12.39 13.20
N LYS A 284 -13.10 11.07 13.07
CA LYS A 284 -11.88 10.37 13.52
C LYS A 284 -10.66 10.86 12.75
N GLY A 285 -10.75 10.93 11.42
CA GLY A 285 -9.63 11.25 10.53
C GLY A 285 -9.09 12.65 10.73
N ILE A 286 -9.97 13.65 10.84
CA ILE A 286 -9.59 15.05 11.11
C ILE A 286 -8.93 15.17 12.49
N LEU A 287 -9.54 14.61 13.53
CA LEU A 287 -9.00 14.69 14.89
C LEU A 287 -7.65 13.97 15.00
N LEU A 288 -7.51 12.80 14.38
CA LEU A 288 -6.25 12.06 14.37
C LEU A 288 -5.15 12.80 13.61
N ALA A 289 -5.46 13.37 12.45
CA ALA A 289 -4.51 14.19 11.69
C ALA A 289 -4.08 15.46 12.44
N ALA A 290 -4.97 16.02 13.27
CA ALA A 290 -4.68 17.18 14.10
C ALA A 290 -3.94 16.85 15.42
N ALA A 291 -4.05 15.62 15.92
CA ALA A 291 -3.48 15.21 17.22
C ALA A 291 -1.94 15.29 17.29
N GLY A 292 -1.28 15.22 16.14
CA GLY A 292 0.16 15.31 16.01
C GLY A 292 0.73 14.21 15.13
N PRO A 293 2.04 14.27 14.83
CA PRO A 293 2.68 13.33 13.93
C PRO A 293 2.84 11.96 14.57
N ALA A 294 2.54 10.93 13.81
CA ALA A 294 2.91 9.57 14.17
C ALA A 294 4.44 9.40 14.06
N PRO A 295 5.10 8.68 14.98
CA PRO A 295 6.53 8.39 14.93
C PRO A 295 6.83 7.31 13.88
N ASN A 296 6.43 7.54 12.63
CA ASN A 296 6.47 6.58 11.54
C ASN A 296 7.47 7.03 10.46
N TYR A 297 7.45 6.32 9.34
CA TYR A 297 8.31 6.62 8.21
C TYR A 297 8.03 8.01 7.60
N ASP A 298 6.78 8.50 7.55
CA ASP A 298 6.45 9.86 7.08
C ASP A 298 7.25 10.90 7.87
N MET A 299 7.19 10.81 9.20
CA MET A 299 7.90 11.71 10.10
C MET A 299 9.41 11.67 9.83
N GLN A 300 9.98 10.49 9.59
CA GLN A 300 11.39 10.34 9.28
C GLN A 300 11.78 11.09 7.98
N ARG A 301 10.96 11.01 6.93
CA ARG A 301 11.23 11.75 5.68
C ARG A 301 11.04 13.26 5.87
N ILE A 302 10.05 13.70 6.65
CA ILE A 302 9.87 15.12 7.03
C ILE A 302 11.11 15.65 7.73
N LEU A 303 11.62 14.92 8.73
CA LEU A 303 12.81 15.28 9.48
C LEU A 303 14.07 15.26 8.61
N SER A 304 14.07 14.55 7.49
CA SER A 304 15.18 14.47 6.51
C SER A 304 15.22 15.61 5.49
N THR A 305 14.20 16.48 5.46
CA THR A 305 14.20 17.64 4.56
C THR A 305 15.27 18.67 4.96
N ARG A 306 15.67 19.54 4.02
CA ARG A 306 16.68 20.58 4.30
C ARG A 306 16.19 21.62 5.28
N ASN A 307 14.96 22.09 5.11
CA ASN A 307 14.37 23.20 5.84
C ASN A 307 12.84 23.04 5.99
N PRO A 308 12.18 23.82 6.87
CA PRO A 308 10.75 23.71 7.11
C PRO A 308 9.85 23.92 5.88
N GLN A 309 10.26 24.77 4.93
CA GLN A 309 9.49 25.01 3.71
C GLN A 309 9.50 23.76 2.81
N GLU A 310 10.67 23.13 2.66
CA GLU A 310 10.82 21.86 1.97
C GLU A 310 10.06 20.72 2.63
N ALA A 311 9.95 20.72 3.96
CA ALA A 311 9.14 19.76 4.70
C ALA A 311 7.65 19.83 4.31
N SER A 312 7.09 21.03 4.22
CA SER A 312 5.71 21.23 3.77
C SER A 312 5.52 20.85 2.29
N LYS A 313 6.46 21.22 1.41
CA LYS A 313 6.42 20.85 -0.02
C LYS A 313 6.55 19.35 -0.25
N MET A 314 7.35 18.67 0.57
CA MET A 314 7.45 17.21 0.54
C MET A 314 6.08 16.58 0.79
N SER A 315 5.39 16.97 1.88
CA SER A 315 4.08 16.39 2.22
C SER A 315 3.00 16.73 1.20
N SER A 316 3.07 17.90 0.55
CA SER A 316 2.13 18.27 -0.52
C SER A 316 2.22 17.34 -1.73
N LEU A 317 3.41 16.83 -2.02
CA LEU A 317 3.66 16.01 -3.20
C LEU A 317 3.10 14.60 -3.06
N VAL A 318 3.05 14.06 -1.84
CA VAL A 318 2.72 12.66 -1.56
C VAL A 318 1.39 12.26 -2.19
N ASN A 319 0.31 13.00 -1.94
CA ASN A 319 -1.02 12.67 -2.47
C ASN A 319 -1.11 12.80 -3.99
N VAL A 320 -0.39 13.76 -4.58
CA VAL A 320 -0.39 14.01 -6.03
C VAL A 320 0.34 12.89 -6.77
N VAL A 321 1.40 12.35 -6.17
CA VAL A 321 2.19 11.25 -6.71
C VAL A 321 1.50 9.91 -6.45
N LEU A 322 1.01 9.67 -5.24
CA LEU A 322 0.42 8.38 -4.86
C LEU A 322 -0.87 8.05 -5.60
N ASN A 323 -1.86 8.95 -5.53
CA ASN A 323 -3.25 8.58 -5.83
C ASN A 323 -3.52 8.30 -7.32
N PRO A 324 -3.09 9.14 -8.29
CA PRO A 324 -3.49 8.96 -9.69
C PRO A 324 -3.14 7.58 -10.24
N PHE A 325 -1.88 7.16 -10.08
CA PHE A 325 -1.42 5.89 -10.64
C PHE A 325 -1.94 4.69 -9.86
N ARG A 326 -1.98 4.79 -8.52
CA ARG A 326 -2.55 3.73 -7.68
C ARG A 326 -4.00 3.44 -8.03
N TYR A 327 -4.85 4.47 -8.10
CA TYR A 327 -6.26 4.28 -8.43
C TYR A 327 -6.48 3.90 -9.89
N PHE A 328 -5.63 4.34 -10.81
CA PHE A 328 -5.69 3.88 -12.20
C PHE A 328 -5.42 2.37 -12.31
N MET A 329 -4.40 1.88 -11.60
CA MET A 329 -4.10 0.45 -11.53
C MET A 329 -5.22 -0.33 -10.85
N VAL A 330 -5.69 0.13 -9.68
CA VAL A 330 -6.80 -0.50 -8.94
C VAL A 330 -8.05 -0.58 -9.80
N ALA A 331 -8.43 0.49 -10.49
CA ALA A 331 -9.59 0.50 -11.38
C ALA A 331 -9.42 -0.49 -12.54
N GLY A 332 -8.23 -0.53 -13.16
CA GLY A 332 -7.93 -1.49 -14.23
C GLY A 332 -8.05 -2.94 -13.76
N LEU A 333 -7.47 -3.27 -12.60
CA LEU A 333 -7.54 -4.59 -12.00
C LEU A 333 -8.97 -4.98 -11.62
N THR A 334 -9.74 -4.07 -11.01
CA THR A 334 -11.15 -4.32 -10.65
C THR A 334 -12.00 -4.59 -11.89
N VAL A 335 -11.83 -3.82 -12.97
CA VAL A 335 -12.59 -4.01 -14.21
C VAL A 335 -12.27 -5.36 -14.85
N LEU A 336 -10.99 -5.74 -14.92
CA LEU A 336 -10.55 -7.04 -15.43
C LEU A 336 -11.09 -8.19 -14.56
N ALA A 337 -11.05 -8.03 -13.24
CA ALA A 337 -11.55 -9.01 -12.27
C ALA A 337 -13.06 -9.24 -12.39
N LEU A 338 -13.87 -8.17 -12.32
CA LEU A 338 -15.33 -8.27 -12.31
C LEU A 338 -15.88 -8.87 -13.61
N THR A 339 -15.29 -8.54 -14.74
CA THR A 339 -15.76 -9.02 -16.05
C THR A 339 -15.41 -10.47 -16.35
N ASN A 340 -14.47 -11.05 -15.59
CA ASN A 340 -13.99 -12.42 -15.78
C ASN A 340 -14.01 -13.23 -14.48
N PHE A 341 -14.92 -12.85 -13.56
CA PHE A 341 -14.88 -13.28 -12.17
C PHE A 341 -14.90 -14.80 -11.99
N ASP A 342 -15.77 -15.52 -12.72
CA ASP A 342 -15.84 -16.99 -12.61
C ASP A 342 -14.56 -17.70 -13.05
N THR A 343 -13.86 -17.15 -14.05
CA THR A 343 -12.61 -17.72 -14.55
C THR A 343 -11.43 -17.46 -13.62
N LEU A 344 -11.43 -16.32 -12.94
CA LEU A 344 -10.32 -15.86 -12.12
C LEU A 344 -10.46 -16.25 -10.65
N TYR A 345 -11.69 -16.35 -10.16
CA TYR A 345 -11.98 -16.69 -8.78
C TYR A 345 -12.40 -18.16 -8.66
N THR A 346 -11.41 -19.01 -8.41
CA THR A 346 -11.60 -20.46 -8.27
C THR A 346 -11.92 -20.90 -6.84
N ALA A 347 -11.76 -20.01 -5.85
CA ALA A 347 -12.02 -20.32 -4.45
C ALA A 347 -13.52 -20.47 -4.14
N SER A 348 -13.81 -21.08 -3.00
CA SER A 348 -15.19 -21.27 -2.52
C SER A 348 -15.85 -19.91 -2.23
N ILE A 349 -17.17 -19.87 -2.38
CA ILE A 349 -18.00 -18.72 -2.01
C ILE A 349 -18.15 -18.64 -0.47
N THR A 350 -18.01 -19.77 0.23
CA THR A 350 -18.22 -19.88 1.68
C THR A 350 -17.07 -19.32 2.52
N GLU A 351 -15.84 -19.35 1.99
CA GLU A 351 -14.63 -18.82 2.64
C GLU A 351 -13.85 -17.99 1.63
N PRO A 352 -14.28 -16.75 1.36
CA PRO A 352 -13.82 -16.10 0.18
C PRO A 352 -12.46 -15.40 0.36
N ASP A 353 -11.52 -15.67 -0.55
CA ASP A 353 -10.17 -15.07 -0.55
C ASP A 353 -10.01 -14.08 -1.71
N PHE A 354 -10.54 -12.87 -1.53
CA PHE A 354 -10.44 -11.79 -2.54
C PHE A 354 -9.01 -11.35 -2.82
N GLU A 355 -8.10 -11.57 -1.89
CA GLU A 355 -6.69 -11.25 -2.08
C GLU A 355 -6.07 -12.13 -3.18
N SER A 356 -6.62 -13.32 -3.43
CA SER A 356 -6.17 -14.21 -4.50
C SER A 356 -6.56 -13.76 -5.92
N ILE A 357 -7.57 -12.88 -6.06
CA ILE A 357 -8.05 -12.44 -7.38
C ILE A 357 -6.99 -11.63 -8.12
N LEU A 358 -6.31 -10.74 -7.41
CA LEU A 358 -5.34 -9.84 -8.02
C LEU A 358 -4.17 -10.62 -8.66
N PRO A 359 -3.53 -11.60 -7.99
CA PRO A 359 -2.55 -12.46 -8.63
C PRO A 359 -3.08 -13.19 -9.88
N GLN A 360 -4.32 -13.68 -9.85
CA GLN A 360 -4.93 -14.38 -10.98
C GLN A 360 -5.20 -13.46 -12.18
N VAL A 361 -5.67 -12.24 -11.93
CA VAL A 361 -5.83 -11.20 -12.96
C VAL A 361 -4.48 -10.94 -13.63
N LEU A 362 -3.43 -10.77 -12.82
CA LEU A 362 -2.10 -10.49 -13.34
C LEU A 362 -1.59 -11.65 -14.21
N ALA A 363 -1.65 -12.89 -13.69
CA ALA A 363 -1.19 -14.08 -14.40
C ALA A 363 -1.92 -14.34 -15.73
N THR A 364 -3.17 -13.87 -15.85
CA THR A 364 -4.01 -14.12 -17.03
C THR A 364 -3.90 -13.03 -18.09
N TYR A 365 -3.86 -11.76 -17.66
CA TYR A 365 -4.02 -10.62 -18.58
C TYR A 365 -2.74 -9.87 -18.88
N ILE A 366 -1.70 -10.01 -18.04
CA ILE A 366 -0.49 -9.21 -18.17
C ILE A 366 0.51 -9.95 -19.07
N PRO A 367 1.00 -9.30 -20.14
CA PRO A 367 1.91 -9.92 -21.07
C PRO A 367 3.30 -10.13 -20.46
N VAL A 368 4.03 -11.04 -21.09
CA VAL A 368 5.47 -11.24 -20.84
C VAL A 368 6.22 -9.91 -20.96
N GLY A 369 7.14 -9.68 -20.02
CA GLY A 369 7.93 -8.48 -19.84
C GLY A 369 7.32 -7.47 -18.88
N LEU A 370 6.03 -7.61 -18.54
CA LEU A 370 5.29 -6.71 -17.64
C LEU A 370 4.80 -7.42 -16.36
N LEU A 371 4.67 -8.75 -16.41
CA LEU A 371 4.29 -9.61 -15.29
C LEU A 371 5.43 -9.72 -14.27
#